data_AF-A0A1V6P6X9-F1
#
_entry.id   AF-A0A1V6P6X9-F1
#
_cell.length_a   1.000
_cell.length_b   1.000
_cell.length_c   1.000
_cell.angle_alpha   90.00
_cell.angle_beta   90.00
_cell.angle_gamma   90.00
#
_symmetry.space_group_name_H-M   'P 1'
#
loop_
_entity.id
_entity.type
_entity.pdbx_description
1 polymer ?
#
loop_
_entity_poly.entity_id
_entity_poly.type
_entity_poly.pdbx_seq_one_letter_code
_entity_poly.pdbx_strand_id
1 'polypeptide(L)'
;MKKDTVEVAGYTTLPLQLPPTQASKKPATHYLYLRPHEPRVPDPDSSRCLFIVNVPIDTTDAHIRHLFGTQLSAGRVERISYEDVPVKKRGVPAAMEGNLVHRNKKRKRVTADDLQSQLDDIWFPSTWDRQLQKSGAHAIVVFADKPSMESSLKAASKAARKGTTIVWGEGLPSDRVPPLGLHRYMAHERMRYPDRATLLRTVNDFMTVFTQVAEARKREESKRLAEPDDDGFVTVVHGPKLNSVAREDEMKELVDRQKKKAEGLEDFYRFQSREKRKERQNQLLKRFDEDKRKLRDMKNRRGNIRPE
;
A
#
# COMPACT_ATOMS: atom_id res chain seq x y z
N MET A 1 18.18 54.37 11.29
CA MET A 1 17.95 52.90 11.27
C MET A 1 17.54 52.54 9.85
N LYS A 2 18.27 51.65 9.18
CA LYS A 2 18.00 51.30 7.77
C LYS A 2 16.59 50.72 7.69
N LYS A 3 15.77 51.21 6.74
CA LYS A 3 14.47 50.60 6.42
C LYS A 3 14.78 49.20 5.88
N ASP A 4 14.60 48.18 6.71
CA ASP A 4 14.72 46.81 6.26
C ASP A 4 13.72 46.60 5.13
N THR A 5 14.23 46.18 3.98
CA THR A 5 13.45 45.95 2.77
C THR A 5 12.44 44.85 3.05
N VAL A 6 11.16 45.22 3.12
CA VAL A 6 10.02 44.33 3.42
C VAL A 6 9.85 43.24 2.37
N GLU A 7 10.42 43.45 1.19
CA GLU A 7 10.30 42.54 0.05
C GLU A 7 11.66 42.28 -0.60
N VAL A 8 11.92 41.01 -0.93
CA VAL A 8 13.12 40.55 -1.63
C VAL A 8 12.66 39.64 -2.78
N ALA A 9 12.92 40.03 -4.03
CA ALA A 9 12.56 39.25 -5.23
C ALA A 9 11.08 38.79 -5.28
N GLY A 10 10.15 39.62 -4.80
CA GLY A 10 8.72 39.29 -4.73
C GLY A 10 8.30 38.45 -3.52
N TYR A 11 9.21 38.17 -2.59
CA TYR A 11 8.91 37.55 -1.30
C TYR A 11 8.77 38.61 -0.23
N THR A 12 7.70 38.55 0.56
CA THR A 12 7.58 39.30 1.81
C THR A 12 8.56 38.71 2.83
N THR A 13 9.42 39.52 3.41
CA THR A 13 10.33 39.10 4.48
C THR A 13 9.66 39.27 5.83
N LEU A 14 9.64 38.21 6.65
CA LEU A 14 9.17 38.24 8.03
C LEU A 14 10.33 37.92 8.98
N PRO A 15 10.85 38.90 9.74
CA PRO A 15 11.85 38.65 10.75
C PRO A 15 11.22 37.96 11.97
N LEU A 16 11.80 36.85 12.38
CA LEU A 16 11.49 36.12 13.60
C LEU A 16 12.67 36.18 14.56
N GLN A 17 12.41 36.18 15.86
CA GLN A 17 13.43 35.98 16.89
C GLN A 17 13.42 34.51 17.31
N LEU A 18 14.57 33.84 17.20
CA LEU A 18 14.71 32.51 17.77
C LEU A 18 14.84 32.63 19.30
N PRO A 19 14.22 31.72 20.07
CA PRO A 19 14.30 31.76 21.52
C PRO A 19 15.77 31.64 21.99
N PRO A 20 16.18 32.37 23.04
CA PRO A 20 17.53 32.29 23.55
C PRO A 20 17.79 30.89 24.10
N THR A 21 18.99 30.36 23.82
CA THR A 21 19.41 29.05 24.31
C THR A 21 20.64 29.21 25.20
N GLN A 22 20.97 28.18 26.00
CA GLN A 22 22.19 28.21 26.82
C GLN A 22 23.46 28.42 25.98
N ALA A 23 23.46 27.96 24.73
CA ALA A 23 24.56 28.13 23.78
C ALA A 23 24.63 29.54 23.15
N SER A 24 23.47 30.19 22.91
CA SER A 24 23.41 31.55 22.38
C SER A 24 22.52 32.44 23.25
N LYS A 25 23.18 33.23 24.10
CA LYS A 25 22.53 34.21 24.99
C LYS A 25 21.92 35.39 24.23
N LYS A 26 22.42 35.69 23.03
CA LYS A 26 21.85 36.74 22.17
C LYS A 26 20.75 36.11 21.30
N PRO A 27 19.55 36.72 21.24
CA PRO A 27 18.49 36.25 20.37
C PRO A 27 18.93 36.44 18.91
N ALA A 28 18.77 35.40 18.11
CA ALA A 28 19.15 35.39 16.72
C ALA A 28 17.92 35.72 15.85
N THR A 29 18.08 36.65 14.92
CA THR A 29 17.03 36.98 13.95
C THR A 29 17.06 35.98 12.80
N HIS A 30 15.96 35.28 12.57
CA HIS A 30 15.74 34.37 11.46
C HIS A 30 14.73 34.98 10.48
N TYR A 31 15.04 34.99 9.19
CA TYR A 31 14.16 35.58 8.18
C TYR A 31 13.37 34.51 7.44
N LEU A 32 12.04 34.58 7.54
CA LEU A 32 11.12 33.84 6.69
C LEU A 32 10.80 34.62 5.42
N TYR A 33 10.66 33.93 4.30
CA TYR A 33 10.29 34.52 3.02
C TYR A 33 8.95 33.95 2.58
N LEU A 34 7.96 34.82 2.38
CA LEU A 34 6.57 34.43 2.11
C LEU A 34 6.12 34.97 0.75
N ARG A 35 5.49 34.12 -0.05
CA ARG A 35 4.90 34.48 -1.34
C ARG A 35 3.62 33.67 -1.57
N PRO A 36 2.59 34.22 -2.25
CA PRO A 36 1.50 33.41 -2.78
C PRO A 36 2.01 32.20 -3.58
N HIS A 37 1.43 31.03 -3.38
CA HIS A 37 1.86 29.82 -4.07
C HIS A 37 1.27 29.78 -5.49
N GLU A 38 2.13 29.90 -6.50
CA GLU A 38 1.76 29.89 -7.92
C GLU A 38 2.48 28.73 -8.63
N PRO A 39 1.99 27.49 -8.52
CA PRO A 39 2.58 26.36 -9.22
C PRO A 39 2.37 26.47 -10.73
N ARG A 40 3.26 25.86 -11.52
CA ARG A 40 3.16 25.86 -13.00
C ARG A 40 1.84 25.28 -13.50
N VAL A 41 1.28 24.30 -12.78
CA VAL A 41 -0.05 23.74 -13.02
C VAL A 41 -0.90 24.07 -11.79
N PRO A 42 -1.91 24.96 -11.91
CA PRO A 42 -2.76 25.33 -10.79
C PRO A 42 -3.58 24.14 -10.28
N ASP A 43 -3.36 23.77 -9.02
CA ASP A 43 -4.25 22.90 -8.23
C ASP A 43 -5.45 23.74 -7.72
N PRO A 44 -6.67 23.19 -7.53
CA PRO A 44 -7.80 23.86 -6.86
C PRO A 44 -7.44 24.66 -5.61
N ASP A 45 -6.50 24.18 -4.80
CA ASP A 45 -6.08 24.84 -3.57
C ASP A 45 -5.09 26.00 -3.78
N SER A 46 -4.50 26.16 -4.96
CA SER A 46 -3.41 27.13 -5.21
C SER A 46 -3.79 28.56 -4.82
N SER A 47 -5.05 28.94 -5.02
CA SER A 47 -5.56 30.29 -4.73
C SER A 47 -5.57 30.66 -3.24
N ARG A 48 -5.51 29.67 -2.34
CA ARG A 48 -5.50 29.81 -0.87
C ARG A 48 -4.19 29.30 -0.24
N CYS A 49 -3.15 29.11 -1.05
CA CYS A 49 -1.86 28.57 -0.62
C CYS A 49 -0.80 29.67 -0.51
N LEU A 50 0.04 29.56 0.51
CA LEU A 50 1.22 30.39 0.70
C LEU A 50 2.47 29.52 0.63
N PHE A 51 3.42 29.95 -0.17
CA PHE A 51 4.74 29.37 -0.27
C PHE A 51 5.69 30.09 0.71
N ILE A 52 6.25 29.33 1.65
CA ILE A 52 7.15 29.83 2.68
C ILE A 52 8.51 29.19 2.50
N VAL A 53 9.56 29.98 2.51
CA VAL A 53 10.95 29.52 2.34
C VAL A 53 11.75 29.86 3.59
N ASN A 54 12.79 29.05 3.82
CA ASN A 54 13.70 29.16 4.94
C ASN A 54 12.98 28.96 6.27
N VAL A 55 12.16 27.92 6.39
CA VAL A 55 11.46 27.64 7.66
C VAL A 55 12.48 27.19 8.73
N PRO A 56 12.34 27.58 10.02
CA PRO A 56 13.23 27.07 11.08
C PRO A 56 13.31 25.54 11.09
N ILE A 57 14.48 25.00 11.42
CA ILE A 57 14.73 23.55 11.42
C ILE A 57 13.79 22.77 12.34
N ASP A 58 13.27 23.44 13.36
CA ASP A 58 12.37 22.90 14.35
C ASP A 58 10.89 23.17 14.02
N THR A 59 10.58 23.55 12.78
CA THR A 59 9.20 23.81 12.38
C THR A 59 8.35 22.54 12.45
N THR A 60 7.20 22.68 13.10
CA THR A 60 6.13 21.68 13.15
C THR A 60 4.84 22.38 12.75
N ASP A 61 3.79 21.60 12.50
CA ASP A 61 2.50 22.18 12.15
C ASP A 61 1.92 23.08 13.23
N ALA A 62 2.22 22.77 14.50
CA ALA A 62 1.80 23.57 15.64
C ALA A 62 2.44 24.97 15.57
N HIS A 63 3.71 25.07 15.19
CA HIS A 63 4.40 26.36 15.04
C HIS A 63 3.77 27.22 13.95
N ILE A 64 3.51 26.67 12.77
CA ILE A 64 2.91 27.42 11.66
C ILE A 64 1.46 27.84 11.96
N ARG A 65 0.66 26.93 12.54
CA ARG A 65 -0.71 27.24 12.98
C ARG A 65 -0.73 28.35 14.03
N HIS A 66 0.23 28.34 14.95
CA HIS A 66 0.36 29.35 15.99
C HIS A 66 0.85 30.70 15.47
N LEU A 67 1.82 30.69 14.54
CA LEU A 67 2.31 31.91 13.89
C LEU A 67 1.16 32.66 13.20
N PHE A 68 0.40 31.99 12.32
CA PHE A 68 -0.67 32.65 11.56
C PHE A 68 -1.95 32.87 12.36
N GLY A 69 -2.28 31.96 13.27
CA GLY A 69 -3.52 31.99 14.04
C GLY A 69 -3.46 32.88 15.27
N THR A 70 -2.34 32.87 16.01
CA THR A 70 -2.22 33.58 17.29
C THR A 70 -1.29 34.80 17.16
N GLN A 71 -0.05 34.60 16.73
CA GLN A 71 0.95 35.68 16.75
C GLN A 71 0.66 36.77 15.73
N LEU A 72 0.27 36.41 14.50
CA LEU A 72 -0.16 37.34 13.46
C LEU A 72 -1.67 37.63 13.50
N SER A 73 -2.46 36.79 14.20
CA SER A 73 -3.92 36.93 14.32
C SER A 73 -4.63 37.14 12.98
N ALA A 74 -4.23 36.40 11.95
CA ALA A 74 -4.56 36.76 10.57
C ALA A 74 -5.38 35.71 9.81
N GLY A 75 -5.18 34.42 10.06
CA GLY A 75 -5.87 33.38 9.30
C GLY A 75 -5.73 31.98 9.89
N ARG A 76 -6.70 31.12 9.56
CA ARG A 76 -6.72 29.72 10.00
C ARG A 76 -6.09 28.81 8.95
N VAL A 77 -5.13 28.00 9.37
CA VAL A 77 -4.42 27.04 8.52
C VAL A 77 -5.14 25.69 8.55
N GLU A 78 -5.38 25.13 7.37
CA GLU A 78 -5.98 23.80 7.19
C GLU A 78 -4.88 22.72 7.16
N ARG A 79 -3.99 22.82 6.17
CA ARG A 79 -2.99 21.80 5.86
C ARG A 79 -1.63 22.45 5.61
N ILE A 80 -0.58 21.74 5.99
CA ILE A 80 0.81 22.16 5.76
C ILE A 80 1.52 20.99 5.09
N SER A 81 2.32 21.30 4.06
CA SER A 81 3.17 20.35 3.37
C SER A 81 4.59 20.87 3.39
N TYR A 82 5.53 20.02 3.80
CA TYR A 82 6.97 20.33 3.82
C TYR A 82 7.67 19.61 2.66
N GLU A 83 8.82 20.15 2.25
CA GLU A 83 9.69 19.62 1.19
C GLU A 83 9.97 18.11 1.28
N ASP A 84 10.25 17.59 2.48
CA ASP A 84 10.61 16.19 2.70
C ASP A 84 9.42 15.27 3.00
N VAL A 85 8.19 15.79 3.06
CA VAL A 85 7.01 14.94 3.16
C VAL A 85 6.56 14.67 1.73
N PRO A 86 6.77 13.45 1.18
CA PRO A 86 6.23 13.15 -0.14
C PRO A 86 4.74 13.43 -0.10
N VAL A 87 4.32 14.43 -0.86
CA VAL A 87 2.91 14.70 -1.09
C VAL A 87 2.43 13.50 -1.88
N LYS A 88 1.93 12.45 -1.20
CA LYS A 88 1.08 11.47 -1.84
C LYS A 88 -0.04 12.30 -2.44
N LYS A 89 0.03 12.55 -3.75
CA LYS A 89 -1.06 13.15 -4.50
C LYS A 89 -2.25 12.28 -4.14
N ARG A 90 -3.20 12.81 -3.35
CA ARG A 90 -4.51 12.18 -3.25
C ARG A 90 -4.91 12.00 -4.70
N GLY A 91 -5.05 10.76 -5.14
CA GLY A 91 -5.49 10.46 -6.48
C GLY A 91 -6.77 11.25 -6.68
N VAL A 92 -6.67 12.37 -7.40
CA VAL A 92 -7.81 12.98 -8.04
C VAL A 92 -8.34 11.83 -8.88
N PRO A 93 -9.56 11.33 -8.66
CA PRO A 93 -10.11 10.35 -9.57
C PRO A 93 -10.00 11.00 -10.93
N ALA A 94 -9.21 10.41 -11.83
CA ALA A 94 -9.10 10.87 -13.19
C ALA A 94 -10.53 10.91 -13.72
N ALA A 95 -11.10 12.11 -13.79
CA ALA A 95 -12.32 12.34 -14.50
C ALA A 95 -11.94 12.15 -15.96
N MET A 96 -12.04 10.90 -16.42
CA MET A 96 -12.26 10.65 -17.84
C MET A 96 -13.52 11.45 -18.18
N GLU A 97 -13.37 12.40 -19.08
CA GLU A 97 -14.48 12.96 -19.83
C GLU A 97 -15.32 11.81 -20.37
N GLY A 98 -16.49 11.64 -19.77
CA GLY A 98 -17.37 10.51 -20.02
C GLY A 98 -18.73 10.88 -19.46
N ASN A 99 -19.58 11.36 -20.37
CA ASN A 99 -20.95 11.80 -20.19
C ASN A 99 -21.68 11.31 -18.92
N LEU A 100 -22.29 12.29 -18.26
CA LEU A 100 -23.28 12.17 -17.20
C LEU A 100 -24.41 11.22 -17.60
N VAL A 101 -24.37 9.99 -17.09
CA VAL A 101 -25.56 9.14 -16.92
C VAL A 101 -25.51 8.50 -15.53
N HIS A 102 -26.55 8.75 -14.75
CA HIS A 102 -26.79 8.23 -13.41
C HIS A 102 -26.28 6.81 -13.19
N ARG A 103 -25.37 6.62 -12.22
CA ARG A 103 -25.12 5.31 -11.62
C ARG A 103 -25.26 5.36 -10.11
N ASN A 104 -26.29 4.66 -9.64
CA ASN A 104 -26.43 4.13 -8.29
C ASN A 104 -25.07 3.68 -7.71
N LYS A 105 -24.86 3.95 -6.42
CA LYS A 105 -23.76 3.49 -5.55
C LYS A 105 -23.54 1.97 -5.65
N LYS A 106 -22.92 1.50 -6.73
CA LYS A 106 -22.31 0.17 -6.81
C LYS A 106 -20.92 0.29 -6.19
N ARG A 107 -20.62 -0.57 -5.21
CA ARG A 107 -19.33 -0.63 -4.52
C ARG A 107 -18.20 -0.54 -5.55
N LYS A 108 -17.31 0.46 -5.40
CA LYS A 108 -16.15 0.66 -6.29
C LYS A 108 -15.38 -0.67 -6.34
N ARG A 109 -15.13 -1.19 -7.53
CA ARG A 109 -14.26 -2.36 -7.71
C ARG A 109 -12.86 -1.94 -7.29
N VAL A 110 -12.30 -2.62 -6.29
CA VAL A 110 -10.92 -2.38 -5.86
C VAL A 110 -9.99 -2.95 -6.94
N THR A 111 -9.11 -2.12 -7.49
CA THR A 111 -8.11 -2.51 -8.49
C THR A 111 -6.82 -2.99 -7.82
N ALA A 112 -5.93 -3.66 -8.56
CA ALA A 112 -4.61 -4.01 -8.02
C ALA A 112 -3.81 -2.77 -7.60
N ASP A 113 -3.97 -1.64 -8.32
CA ASP A 113 -3.29 -0.37 -8.00
C ASP A 113 -3.85 0.30 -6.74
N ASP A 114 -5.17 0.20 -6.49
CA ASP A 114 -5.78 0.67 -5.24
C ASP A 114 -5.20 -0.13 -4.04
N LEU A 115 -5.05 -1.46 -4.18
CA LEU A 115 -4.44 -2.32 -3.16
C LEU A 115 -2.95 -2.06 -2.99
N GLN A 116 -2.21 -1.79 -4.08
CA GLN A 116 -0.80 -1.43 -4.01
C GLN A 116 -0.61 -0.11 -3.27
N SER A 117 -1.45 0.89 -3.53
CA SER A 117 -1.41 2.17 -2.82
C SER A 117 -1.66 1.99 -1.32
N GLN A 118 -2.61 1.13 -0.96
CA GLN A 118 -2.87 0.74 0.43
C GLN A 118 -1.68 0.01 1.05
N LEU A 119 -1.00 -0.87 0.31
CA LEU A 119 0.19 -1.56 0.79
C LEU A 119 1.31 -0.55 1.08
N ASP A 120 1.51 0.43 0.19
CA ASP A 120 2.51 1.49 0.34
C ASP A 120 2.18 2.48 1.47
N ASP A 121 0.95 2.48 1.99
CA ASP A 121 0.55 3.22 3.19
C ASP A 121 0.87 2.46 4.49
N ILE A 122 1.03 1.13 4.42
CA ILE A 122 1.37 0.31 5.58
C ILE A 122 2.89 0.37 5.78
N TRP A 123 3.30 1.19 6.74
CA TRP A 123 4.70 1.32 7.14
C TRP A 123 4.86 1.12 8.64
N PHE A 124 6.10 0.85 9.08
CA PHE A 124 6.42 0.80 10.49
C PHE A 124 6.16 2.15 11.17
N PRO A 125 5.83 2.17 12.47
CA PRO A 125 5.74 3.41 13.22
C PRO A 125 7.02 4.23 13.10
N SER A 126 6.89 5.55 12.93
CA SER A 126 8.04 6.46 12.94
C SER A 126 8.82 6.30 14.25
N THR A 127 10.15 6.20 14.16
CA THR A 127 11.01 6.18 15.35
C THR A 127 11.23 7.57 15.93
N TRP A 128 10.85 8.62 15.20
CA TRP A 128 10.94 10.00 15.65
C TRP A 128 9.54 10.57 15.92
N ASP A 129 9.41 11.22 17.07
CA ASP A 129 8.24 11.99 17.53
C ASP A 129 7.96 13.22 16.66
N ARG A 130 9.02 13.81 16.10
CA ARG A 130 8.97 14.96 15.21
C ARG A 130 10.01 14.89 14.11
N GLN A 131 9.61 15.24 12.90
CA GLN A 131 10.52 15.47 11.79
C GLN A 131 11.20 16.84 11.97
N LEU A 132 12.50 16.90 11.66
CA LEU A 132 13.24 18.16 11.57
C LEU A 132 13.34 18.56 10.10
N GLN A 133 13.30 19.87 9.86
CA GLN A 133 13.43 20.43 8.53
C GLN A 133 14.90 20.63 8.17
N LYS A 134 15.20 20.57 6.87
CA LYS A 134 16.52 20.91 6.33
C LYS A 134 16.77 22.41 6.43
N SER A 135 18.04 22.82 6.38
CA SER A 135 18.39 24.23 6.25
C SER A 135 17.86 24.77 4.92
N GLY A 136 17.22 25.94 4.95
CA GLY A 136 16.60 26.53 3.76
C GLY A 136 15.33 25.82 3.29
N ALA A 137 14.78 24.87 4.07
CA ALA A 137 13.58 24.13 3.69
C ALA A 137 12.41 25.07 3.38
N HIS A 138 11.50 24.58 2.54
CA HIS A 138 10.28 25.27 2.18
C HIS A 138 9.03 24.51 2.63
N ALA A 139 7.95 25.25 2.82
CA ALA A 139 6.64 24.72 3.17
C ALA A 139 5.53 25.39 2.36
N ILE A 140 4.53 24.60 1.99
CA ILE A 140 3.28 25.07 1.38
C ILE A 140 2.21 25.03 2.46
N VAL A 141 1.69 26.21 2.79
CA VAL A 141 0.65 26.39 3.81
C VAL A 141 -0.68 26.66 3.12
N VAL A 142 -1.63 25.74 3.32
CA VAL A 142 -2.99 25.83 2.79
C VAL A 142 -3.89 26.44 3.87
N PHE A 143 -4.44 27.62 3.58
CA PHE A 143 -5.37 28.32 4.47
C PHE A 143 -6.80 27.85 4.24
N ALA A 144 -7.68 28.00 5.24
CA ALA A 144 -9.09 27.64 5.12
C ALA A 144 -9.79 28.28 3.91
N ASP A 145 -9.42 29.53 3.60
CA ASP A 145 -10.00 30.36 2.55
C ASP A 145 -8.97 31.36 2.00
N LYS A 146 -9.22 31.85 0.79
CA LYS A 146 -8.36 32.84 0.13
C LYS A 146 -8.21 34.15 0.94
N PRO A 147 -9.27 34.74 1.52
CA PRO A 147 -9.14 35.91 2.40
C PRO A 147 -8.24 35.67 3.62
N SER A 148 -8.27 34.48 4.25
CA SER A 148 -7.34 34.14 5.34
C SER A 148 -5.87 34.15 4.90
N MET A 149 -5.57 33.65 3.69
CA MET A 149 -4.22 33.69 3.13
C MET A 149 -3.76 35.13 2.86
N GLU A 150 -4.60 35.93 2.19
CA GLU A 150 -4.27 37.33 1.89
C GLU A 150 -4.11 38.17 3.17
N SER A 151 -4.96 37.96 4.17
CA SER A 151 -4.87 38.62 5.47
C SER A 151 -3.58 38.23 6.20
N SER A 152 -3.17 36.98 6.11
CA SER A 152 -1.91 36.48 6.68
C SER A 152 -0.69 37.10 6.02
N LEU A 153 -0.68 37.24 4.70
CA LEU A 153 0.39 37.91 3.97
C LEU A 153 0.47 39.41 4.31
N LYS A 154 -0.68 40.08 4.40
CA LYS A 154 -0.78 41.49 4.83
C LYS A 154 -0.34 41.68 6.28
N ALA A 155 -0.71 40.77 7.18
CA ALA A 155 -0.28 40.82 8.58
C ALA A 155 1.23 40.62 8.71
N ALA A 156 1.81 39.67 7.96
CA ALA A 156 3.26 39.46 7.93
C ALA A 156 4.02 40.70 7.42
N SER A 157 3.57 41.31 6.31
CA SER A 157 4.21 42.53 5.79
C SER A 157 4.05 43.72 6.74
N LYS A 158 2.91 43.84 7.42
CA LYS A 158 2.69 44.87 8.46
C LYS A 158 3.58 44.65 9.69
N ALA A 159 3.74 43.40 10.13
CA ALA A 159 4.61 43.03 11.25
C ALA A 159 6.08 43.37 10.93
N ALA A 160 6.54 43.04 9.72
CA ALA A 160 7.87 43.38 9.24
C ALA A 160 8.09 44.90 9.18
N ARG A 161 7.13 45.66 8.63
CA ARG A 161 7.20 47.14 8.55
C ARG A 161 7.22 47.81 9.92
N LYS A 162 6.44 47.30 10.87
CA LYS A 162 6.34 47.86 12.22
C LYS A 162 7.52 47.44 13.11
N GLY A 163 8.29 46.43 12.69
CA GLY A 163 9.32 45.82 13.54
C GLY A 163 8.72 45.11 14.74
N THR A 164 7.55 44.48 14.58
CA THR A 164 6.94 43.69 15.66
C THR A 164 7.85 42.51 16.00
N THR A 165 8.28 42.43 17.25
CA THR A 165 9.07 41.28 17.72
C THR A 165 8.17 40.04 17.80
N ILE A 166 8.43 39.07 16.93
CA ILE A 166 7.76 37.77 16.96
C ILE A 166 8.79 36.72 17.37
N VAL A 167 8.64 36.17 18.57
CA VAL A 167 9.52 35.08 19.04
C VAL A 167 8.95 33.74 18.57
N TRP A 168 9.79 32.93 17.94
CA TRP A 168 9.39 31.63 17.42
C TRP A 168 9.01 30.68 18.55
N GLY A 169 7.77 30.17 18.50
CA GLY A 169 7.24 29.21 19.49
C GLY A 169 6.85 29.82 20.85
N GLU A 170 6.97 31.14 21.04
CA GLU A 170 6.54 31.79 22.29
C GLU A 170 5.03 31.73 22.47
N GLY A 171 4.58 31.21 23.61
CA GLY A 171 3.16 31.03 23.92
C GLY A 171 2.56 29.72 23.39
N LEU A 172 3.37 28.88 22.72
CA LEU A 172 2.92 27.57 22.29
C LEU A 172 2.97 26.58 23.47
N PRO A 173 1.89 25.85 23.78
CA PRO A 173 1.91 24.88 24.86
C PRO A 173 2.92 23.77 24.59
N SER A 174 3.79 23.48 25.56
CA SER A 174 4.83 22.45 25.47
C SER A 174 4.28 21.05 25.19
N ASP A 175 3.02 20.79 25.53
CA ASP A 175 2.32 19.52 25.25
C ASP A 175 2.07 19.29 23.75
N ARG A 176 1.98 20.36 22.95
CA ARG A 176 1.66 20.26 21.51
C ARG A 176 2.90 20.08 20.63
N VAL A 177 4.10 20.25 21.17
CA VAL A 177 5.34 20.16 20.41
C VAL A 177 6.29 19.22 21.14
N PRO A 178 6.71 18.12 20.49
CA PRO A 178 7.67 17.22 21.10
C PRO A 178 8.98 17.95 21.41
N PRO A 179 9.53 17.74 22.61
CA PRO A 179 10.70 18.46 23.08
C PRO A 179 11.94 18.12 22.24
N LEU A 180 12.86 19.07 22.16
CA LEU A 180 14.15 18.89 21.50
C LEU A 180 15.25 18.46 22.49
N GLY A 181 16.48 18.32 22.00
CA GLY A 181 17.65 18.00 22.83
C GLY A 181 17.63 16.56 23.34
N LEU A 182 18.03 16.35 24.59
CA LEU A 182 18.15 15.02 25.20
C LEU A 182 16.83 14.23 25.16
N HIS A 183 15.72 14.89 25.48
CA HIS A 183 14.40 14.24 25.50
C HIS A 183 14.01 13.64 24.15
N ARG A 184 14.36 14.31 23.04
CA ARG A 184 14.14 13.81 21.67
C ARG A 184 14.85 12.48 21.45
N TYR A 185 16.11 12.38 21.86
CA TYR A 185 16.90 11.16 21.67
C TYR A 185 16.44 10.03 22.60
N MET A 186 16.05 10.34 23.83
CA MET A 186 15.44 9.36 24.74
C MET A 186 14.10 8.84 24.20
N ALA A 187 13.27 9.72 23.62
CA ALA A 187 12.03 9.34 22.98
C ALA A 187 12.29 8.43 21.77
N HIS A 188 13.25 8.79 20.92
CA HIS A 188 13.66 7.97 19.78
C HIS A 188 14.19 6.59 20.19
N GLU A 189 15.01 6.51 21.24
CA GLU A 189 15.51 5.24 21.77
C GLU A 189 14.35 4.33 22.23
N ARG A 190 13.36 4.89 22.91
CA ARG A 190 12.14 4.16 23.31
C ARG A 190 11.34 3.68 22.09
N MET A 191 11.16 4.54 21.08
CA MET A 191 10.38 4.20 19.87
C MET A 191 11.08 3.21 18.94
N ARG A 192 12.41 3.11 19.00
CA ARG A 192 13.20 2.10 18.26
C ARG A 192 12.84 0.67 18.69
N TYR A 193 12.32 0.49 19.90
CA TYR A 193 11.88 -0.79 20.43
C TYR A 193 10.36 -0.77 20.68
N PRO A 194 9.54 -0.77 19.62
CA PRO A 194 8.09 -0.74 19.75
C PRO A 194 7.56 -2.01 20.41
N ASP A 195 6.38 -1.92 21.02
CA ASP A 195 5.73 -3.08 21.62
C ASP A 195 5.47 -4.18 20.58
N ARG A 196 5.67 -5.44 20.99
CA ARG A 196 5.54 -6.61 20.13
C ARG A 196 4.16 -6.70 19.48
N ALA A 197 3.09 -6.33 20.19
CA ALA A 197 1.74 -6.40 19.64
C ALA A 197 1.54 -5.39 18.50
N THR A 198 2.10 -4.19 18.62
CA THR A 198 2.03 -3.16 17.56
C THR A 198 2.77 -3.60 16.31
N LEU A 199 3.97 -4.17 16.46
CA LEU A 199 4.78 -4.67 15.36
C LEU A 199 4.07 -5.84 14.65
N LEU A 200 3.59 -6.82 15.41
CA LEU A 200 2.89 -7.97 14.85
C LEU A 200 1.64 -7.56 14.07
N ARG A 201 0.87 -6.59 14.59
CA ARG A 201 -0.27 -6.03 13.87
C ARG A 201 0.15 -5.44 12.53
N THR A 202 1.17 -4.55 12.51
CA THR A 202 1.64 -3.93 11.26
C THR A 202 2.14 -4.95 10.23
N VAL A 203 2.84 -6.00 10.68
CA VAL A 203 3.32 -7.06 9.79
C VAL A 203 2.16 -7.90 9.25
N ASN A 204 1.21 -8.28 10.11
CA ASN A 204 0.04 -9.03 9.66
C ASN A 204 -0.79 -8.23 8.65
N ASP A 205 -1.04 -6.94 8.93
CA ASP A 205 -1.75 -6.04 8.02
C ASP A 205 -1.01 -5.95 6.67
N PHE A 206 0.31 -5.74 6.69
CA PHE A 206 1.14 -5.72 5.49
C PHE A 206 1.02 -7.03 4.70
N MET A 207 1.18 -8.18 5.36
CA MET A 207 1.12 -9.50 4.71
C MET A 207 -0.25 -9.77 4.11
N THR A 208 -1.34 -9.36 4.77
CA THR A 208 -2.70 -9.54 4.25
C THR A 208 -2.97 -8.70 3.01
N VAL A 209 -2.50 -7.44 2.97
CA VAL A 209 -2.66 -6.60 1.77
C VAL A 209 -1.72 -7.07 0.67
N PHE A 210 -0.50 -7.49 1.01
CA PHE A 210 0.48 -8.01 0.06
C PHE A 210 -0.05 -9.24 -0.69
N THR A 211 -0.66 -10.21 0.02
CA THR A 211 -1.26 -11.38 -0.63
C THR A 211 -2.44 -11.01 -1.52
N GLN A 212 -3.27 -10.03 -1.10
CA GLN A 212 -4.36 -9.51 -1.95
C GLN A 212 -3.83 -8.84 -3.22
N VAL A 213 -2.77 -8.04 -3.13
CA VAL A 213 -2.10 -7.43 -4.29
C VAL A 213 -1.58 -8.51 -5.24
N ALA A 214 -0.86 -9.51 -4.71
CA ALA A 214 -0.31 -10.59 -5.50
C ALA A 214 -1.41 -11.41 -6.22
N GLU A 215 -2.50 -11.73 -5.53
CA GLU A 215 -3.65 -12.39 -6.14
C GLU A 215 -4.35 -11.52 -7.19
N ALA A 216 -4.53 -10.22 -6.92
CA ALA A 216 -5.17 -9.30 -7.84
C ALA A 216 -4.37 -9.18 -9.15
N ARG A 217 -3.04 -8.99 -9.05
CA ARG A 217 -2.15 -8.94 -10.22
C ARG A 217 -2.15 -10.25 -10.99
N LYS A 218 -2.08 -11.40 -10.31
CA LYS A 218 -2.19 -12.72 -10.95
C LYS A 218 -3.51 -12.88 -11.71
N ARG A 219 -4.63 -12.41 -11.13
CA ARG A 219 -5.95 -12.43 -11.80
C ARG A 219 -5.98 -11.51 -13.00
N GLU A 220 -5.43 -10.31 -12.92
CA GLU A 220 -5.34 -9.36 -14.04
C GLU A 220 -4.48 -9.91 -15.18
N GLU A 221 -3.31 -10.49 -14.88
CA GLU A 221 -2.46 -11.16 -15.86
C GLU A 221 -3.17 -12.35 -16.52
N SER A 222 -3.87 -13.19 -15.74
CA SER A 222 -4.62 -14.32 -16.31
C SER A 222 -5.76 -13.89 -17.22
N LYS A 223 -6.39 -12.74 -16.95
CA LYS A 223 -7.42 -12.17 -17.84
C LYS A 223 -6.81 -11.61 -19.11
N ARG A 224 -5.72 -10.85 -18.99
CA ARG A 224 -4.98 -10.31 -20.14
C ARG A 224 -4.49 -11.43 -21.07
N LEU A 225 -4.07 -12.56 -20.51
CA LEU A 225 -3.67 -13.74 -21.29
C LEU A 225 -4.86 -14.49 -21.92
N ALA A 226 -6.07 -14.36 -21.37
CA ALA A 226 -7.27 -15.00 -21.89
C ALA A 226 -8.03 -14.14 -22.91
N GLU A 227 -7.76 -12.83 -22.93
CA GLU A 227 -8.30 -11.91 -23.94
C GLU A 227 -7.64 -12.23 -25.30
N PRO A 228 -8.44 -12.54 -26.35
CA PRO A 228 -7.90 -12.77 -27.69
C PRO A 228 -7.29 -11.50 -28.26
N ASP A 229 -6.19 -11.64 -28.99
CA ASP A 229 -5.54 -10.54 -29.71
C ASP A 229 -6.42 -10.07 -30.91
N ASP A 230 -6.03 -8.98 -31.59
CA ASP A 230 -6.77 -8.39 -32.73
C ASP A 230 -7.04 -9.40 -33.88
N ASP A 231 -6.22 -10.45 -34.00
CA ASP A 231 -6.37 -11.57 -34.94
C ASP A 231 -7.19 -12.75 -34.38
N GLY A 232 -7.75 -12.64 -33.17
CA GLY A 232 -8.60 -13.65 -32.52
C GLY A 232 -7.85 -14.84 -31.89
N PHE A 233 -6.53 -14.80 -31.82
CA PHE A 233 -5.72 -15.84 -31.18
C PHE A 233 -5.55 -15.58 -29.69
N VAL A 234 -5.57 -16.67 -28.89
CA VAL A 234 -5.27 -16.62 -27.45
C VAL A 234 -3.82 -17.04 -27.25
N THR A 235 -3.03 -16.20 -26.59
CA THR A 235 -1.62 -16.48 -26.31
C THR A 235 -1.48 -17.63 -25.31
N VAL A 236 -1.09 -18.81 -25.79
CA VAL A 236 -0.76 -19.96 -24.93
C VAL A 236 0.63 -19.75 -24.33
N VAL A 237 0.70 -19.22 -23.12
CA VAL A 237 1.94 -19.24 -22.35
C VAL A 237 2.22 -20.66 -21.86
N HIS A 238 3.46 -21.13 -22.03
CA HIS A 238 3.93 -22.29 -21.29
C HIS A 238 3.77 -22.01 -19.79
N GLY A 239 3.21 -22.98 -19.06
CA GLY A 239 3.05 -22.89 -17.62
C GLY A 239 4.36 -22.51 -16.92
N PRO A 240 4.28 -22.00 -15.67
CA PRO A 240 5.46 -21.55 -14.94
C PRO A 240 6.54 -22.63 -14.94
N LYS A 241 7.79 -22.27 -15.28
CA LYS A 241 8.93 -23.18 -15.20
C LYS A 241 9.06 -23.67 -13.75
N LEU A 242 8.73 -24.94 -13.56
CA LEU A 242 8.63 -25.63 -12.27
C LEU A 242 10.02 -25.91 -11.70
N ASN A 243 10.65 -24.93 -11.06
CA ASN A 243 11.88 -25.14 -10.27
C ASN A 243 11.63 -25.13 -8.75
N SER A 244 10.37 -25.19 -8.30
CA SER A 244 10.03 -25.15 -6.87
C SER A 244 9.41 -26.46 -6.39
N VAL A 245 10.09 -27.14 -5.46
CA VAL A 245 9.71 -28.40 -4.79
C VAL A 245 8.32 -28.35 -4.13
N ALA A 246 7.78 -27.18 -3.81
CA ALA A 246 6.49 -26.99 -3.14
C ALA A 246 5.23 -27.32 -3.98
N ARG A 247 5.38 -27.79 -5.24
CA ARG A 247 4.25 -28.10 -6.13
C ARG A 247 4.29 -29.51 -6.72
N GLU A 248 4.99 -30.44 -6.08
CA GLU A 248 5.03 -31.86 -6.49
C GLU A 248 3.67 -32.57 -6.30
N ASP A 249 2.91 -32.23 -5.26
CA ASP A 249 1.63 -32.89 -4.98
C ASP A 249 0.54 -32.49 -5.98
N GLU A 250 0.49 -31.21 -6.37
CA GLU A 250 -0.38 -30.73 -7.46
C GLU A 250 -0.01 -31.38 -8.81
N MET A 251 1.28 -31.68 -9.01
CA MET A 251 1.79 -32.35 -10.22
C MET A 251 1.35 -33.82 -10.27
N LYS A 252 1.44 -34.55 -9.16
CA LYS A 252 0.95 -35.93 -9.09
C LYS A 252 -0.54 -36.00 -9.40
N GLU A 253 -1.34 -35.09 -8.85
CA GLU A 253 -2.78 -35.10 -9.09
C GLU A 253 -3.12 -34.80 -10.57
N LEU A 254 -2.41 -33.88 -11.21
CA LEU A 254 -2.58 -33.58 -12.64
C LEU A 254 -2.14 -34.74 -13.53
N VAL A 255 -1.02 -35.39 -13.22
CA VAL A 255 -0.52 -36.56 -13.94
C VAL A 255 -1.47 -37.74 -13.78
N ASP A 256 -2.00 -37.99 -12.58
CA ASP A 256 -2.97 -39.06 -12.34
C ASP A 256 -4.29 -38.80 -13.05
N ARG A 257 -4.73 -37.54 -13.11
CA ARG A 257 -5.92 -37.14 -13.89
C ARG A 257 -5.70 -37.30 -15.39
N GLN A 258 -4.48 -37.07 -15.89
CA GLN A 258 -4.12 -37.36 -17.28
C GLN A 258 -4.04 -38.87 -17.56
N LYS A 259 -3.47 -39.66 -16.64
CA LYS A 259 -3.42 -41.13 -16.76
C LYS A 259 -4.83 -41.73 -16.80
N LYS A 260 -5.73 -41.29 -15.92
CA LYS A 260 -7.15 -41.70 -15.93
C LYS A 260 -7.89 -41.32 -17.23
N LYS A 261 -7.48 -40.24 -17.89
CA LYS A 261 -8.01 -39.86 -19.22
C LYS A 261 -7.36 -40.66 -20.35
N ALA A 262 -6.09 -41.03 -20.21
CA ALA A 262 -5.34 -41.84 -21.16
C ALA A 262 -5.70 -43.34 -21.08
N GLU A 263 -6.29 -43.81 -19.98
CA GLU A 263 -6.83 -45.17 -19.83
C GLU A 263 -7.95 -45.48 -20.84
N GLY A 264 -8.51 -44.48 -21.52
CA GLY A 264 -9.38 -44.66 -22.68
C GLY A 264 -10.75 -45.25 -22.34
N LEU A 265 -11.71 -45.11 -23.27
CA LEU A 265 -12.99 -45.81 -23.16
C LEU A 265 -12.79 -47.28 -23.53
N GLU A 266 -12.65 -48.14 -22.52
CA GLU A 266 -12.85 -49.57 -22.72
C GLU A 266 -14.30 -49.84 -23.18
N ASP A 267 -14.48 -50.76 -24.12
CA ASP A 267 -15.76 -51.22 -24.68
C ASP A 267 -16.34 -50.38 -25.85
N PHE A 268 -15.54 -49.56 -26.52
CA PHE A 268 -16.02 -48.82 -27.71
C PHE A 268 -16.24 -49.73 -28.94
N TYR A 269 -15.46 -50.81 -29.08
CA TYR A 269 -15.55 -51.68 -30.25
C TYR A 269 -16.15 -53.06 -29.93
N ARG A 270 -17.03 -53.53 -30.81
CA ARG A 270 -17.71 -54.85 -30.69
C ARG A 270 -16.75 -56.03 -30.59
N PHE A 271 -15.52 -55.92 -31.09
CA PHE A 271 -14.51 -56.97 -30.96
C PHE A 271 -14.00 -57.09 -29.52
N GLN A 272 -13.83 -55.98 -28.79
CA GLN A 272 -13.42 -55.97 -27.38
C GLN A 272 -14.48 -56.67 -26.51
N SER A 273 -15.77 -56.41 -26.78
CA SER A 273 -16.87 -57.06 -26.06
C SER A 273 -16.95 -58.56 -26.36
N ARG A 274 -16.65 -58.98 -27.61
CA ARG A 274 -16.61 -60.40 -27.99
C ARG A 274 -15.43 -61.12 -27.33
N GLU A 275 -14.28 -60.47 -27.25
CA GLU A 275 -13.09 -60.99 -26.59
C GLU A 275 -13.28 -61.14 -25.08
N LYS A 276 -13.82 -60.10 -24.40
CA LYS A 276 -14.21 -60.17 -22.98
C LYS A 276 -15.25 -61.25 -22.68
N ARG A 277 -16.13 -61.61 -23.62
CA ARG A 277 -17.08 -62.73 -23.47
C ARG A 277 -16.38 -64.08 -23.63
N LYS A 278 -15.51 -64.23 -24.62
CA LYS A 278 -14.72 -65.45 -24.86
C LYS A 278 -13.80 -65.74 -23.67
N GLU A 279 -13.18 -64.70 -23.11
CA GLU A 279 -12.32 -64.82 -21.94
C GLU A 279 -13.10 -65.26 -20.70
N ARG A 280 -14.27 -64.64 -20.44
CA ARG A 280 -15.17 -65.07 -19.37
C ARG A 280 -15.63 -66.52 -19.52
N GLN A 281 -15.94 -66.95 -20.75
CA GLN A 281 -16.30 -68.34 -21.03
C GLN A 281 -15.14 -69.29 -20.74
N ASN A 282 -13.92 -68.96 -21.16
CA ASN A 282 -12.72 -69.74 -20.86
C ASN A 282 -12.43 -69.82 -19.35
N GLN A 283 -12.62 -68.72 -18.61
CA GLN A 283 -12.46 -68.73 -17.15
C GLN A 283 -13.47 -69.64 -16.46
N LEU A 284 -14.73 -69.67 -16.93
CA LEU A 284 -15.75 -70.59 -16.44
C LEU A 284 -15.39 -72.05 -16.72
N LEU A 285 -14.88 -72.38 -17.91
CA LEU A 285 -14.39 -73.72 -18.22
C LEU A 285 -13.23 -74.12 -17.28
N LYS A 286 -12.25 -73.24 -17.08
CA LYS A 286 -11.13 -73.49 -16.16
C LYS A 286 -11.61 -73.78 -14.74
N ARG A 287 -12.52 -72.95 -14.21
CA ARG A 287 -13.10 -73.17 -12.88
C ARG A 287 -13.88 -74.47 -12.79
N PHE A 288 -14.60 -74.85 -13.84
CA PHE A 288 -15.35 -76.10 -13.88
C PHE A 288 -14.44 -77.34 -13.92
N ASP A 289 -13.32 -77.28 -14.65
CA ASP A 289 -12.32 -78.34 -14.66
C ASP A 289 -11.60 -78.46 -13.32
N GLU A 290 -11.31 -77.34 -12.66
CA GLU A 290 -10.79 -77.31 -11.29
C GLU A 290 -11.77 -77.93 -10.29
N ASP A 291 -13.06 -77.61 -10.38
CA ASP A 291 -14.09 -78.19 -9.51
C ASP A 291 -14.32 -79.68 -9.80
N LYS A 292 -14.26 -80.11 -11.07
CA LYS A 292 -14.25 -81.54 -11.42
C LYS A 292 -13.03 -82.26 -10.84
N ARG A 293 -11.85 -81.64 -10.87
CA ARG A 293 -10.64 -82.20 -10.23
C ARG A 293 -10.84 -82.33 -8.72
N LYS A 294 -11.31 -81.28 -8.05
CA LYS A 294 -11.63 -81.32 -6.60
C LYS A 294 -12.64 -82.40 -6.26
N LEU A 295 -13.69 -82.59 -7.07
CA LEU A 295 -14.69 -83.64 -6.85
C LEU A 295 -14.12 -85.05 -7.06
N ARG A 296 -13.23 -85.26 -8.05
CA ARG A 296 -12.53 -86.54 -8.22
C ARG A 296 -11.62 -86.83 -7.02
N ASP A 297 -10.89 -85.83 -6.55
CA ASP A 297 -10.02 -85.96 -5.38
C ASP A 297 -10.83 -86.28 -4.10
N MET A 298 -12.02 -85.67 -3.94
CA MET A 298 -12.95 -86.01 -2.85
C MET A 298 -13.57 -87.41 -3.00
N LYS A 299 -13.87 -87.86 -4.23
CA LYS A 299 -14.40 -89.21 -4.50
C LYS A 299 -13.34 -90.28 -4.23
N ASN A 300 -12.07 -90.02 -4.56
CA ASN A 300 -10.97 -90.93 -4.24
C ASN A 300 -10.65 -90.96 -2.73
N ARG A 301 -10.91 -89.86 -2.00
CA ARG A 301 -10.80 -89.80 -0.53
C ARG A 301 -11.94 -90.51 0.21
N ARG A 302 -13.14 -90.62 -0.36
CA ARG A 302 -14.25 -91.44 0.15
C ARG A 302 -14.19 -92.83 -0.49
N GLY A 303 -13.28 -93.66 0.01
CA GLY A 303 -12.95 -94.97 -0.55
C GLY A 303 -14.13 -95.91 -0.83
N ASN A 304 -13.92 -96.80 -1.81
CA ASN A 304 -14.78 -97.92 -2.15
C ASN A 304 -15.17 -98.74 -0.90
N ILE A 305 -16.46 -98.77 -0.57
CA ILE A 305 -17.02 -99.74 0.36
C ILE A 305 -17.23 -101.05 -0.42
N ARG A 306 -16.46 -102.09 -0.10
CA ARG A 306 -16.75 -103.47 -0.50
C ARG A 306 -17.82 -104.03 0.46
N PRO A 307 -18.91 -104.63 -0.03
CA PRO A 307 -19.81 -105.39 0.84
C PRO A 307 -19.23 -106.79 1.09
N GLU A 308 -19.31 -107.26 2.34
CA GLU A 308 -19.43 -108.69 2.66
C GLU A 308 -20.87 -109.13 2.43
#